data_AF-A0A9N9MHU4-F1
#
_entry.id   AF-A0A9N9MHU4-F1
#
_cell.length_a   1.000
_cell.length_b   1.000
_cell.length_c   1.000
_cell.angle_alpha   90.00
_cell.angle_beta   90.00
_cell.angle_gamma   90.00
#
_symmetry.space_group_name_H-M   'P 1'
#
loop_
_entity.id
_entity.type
_entity.pdbx_description
1 polymer ?
#
loop_
_entity_poly.entity_id
_entity_poly.type
_entity_poly.pdbx_seq_one_letter_code
_entity_poly.pdbx_strand_id
1 'polypeptide(L)'
;MKAFIVLLVLGLAATSLARPELNFSEVKESIKKIKEARKKCQSNPATALDESTLKNLARGGVPPANAGAYALCISKTLNWQNADGSVNTAVIQSRGQAIFGNKPELQAIIDECAVAQENPEATAIHLFKCYRKYSPHHDEHEHRLHYAEVAKSVKKIKDSHEKCQANSATALEDGALKQVLKGGEAPANFGAYSLCVSKALEWQNEDGSINRAYLEERGQALSEGNDTTYKAILDECAVAQANPEATAVHLFKCYRKYASHHIG
;
A
#
# COMPACT_ATOMS: atom_id res chain seq x y z
N MET A 1 10.28 -64.80 21.19
CA MET A 1 9.96 -63.87 22.28
C MET A 1 9.91 -62.45 21.73
N LYS A 2 8.81 -61.74 22.05
CA LYS A 2 8.56 -60.30 21.94
C LYS A 2 8.12 -59.74 20.58
N ALA A 3 6.83 -59.40 20.58
CA ALA A 3 6.08 -58.58 19.63
C ALA A 3 6.56 -57.12 19.59
N PHE A 4 6.27 -56.42 18.48
CA PHE A 4 5.86 -55.01 18.49
C PHE A 4 4.83 -54.76 17.37
N ILE A 5 3.61 -54.43 17.81
CA ILE A 5 2.49 -53.83 17.08
C ILE A 5 2.55 -52.31 17.35
N VAL A 6 1.83 -51.52 16.55
CA VAL A 6 1.32 -50.14 16.77
C VAL A 6 2.10 -49.07 15.98
N LEU A 7 1.61 -48.64 14.81
CA LEU A 7 0.65 -47.53 14.53
C LEU A 7 1.25 -46.11 14.61
N LEU A 8 1.32 -45.48 13.42
CA LEU A 8 0.62 -44.21 13.11
C LEU A 8 0.94 -42.98 14.00
N VAL A 9 1.92 -42.16 13.60
CA VAL A 9 2.00 -40.74 14.00
C VAL A 9 2.59 -39.88 12.86
N LEU A 10 1.68 -39.14 12.21
CA LEU A 10 1.83 -37.78 11.63
C LEU A 10 2.88 -37.61 10.50
N GLY A 11 2.52 -37.55 9.21
CA GLY A 11 1.19 -37.21 8.69
C GLY A 11 0.77 -35.76 9.02
N LEU A 12 1.72 -34.84 9.20
CA LEU A 12 1.48 -33.41 9.07
C LEU A 12 2.31 -32.93 7.88
N ALA A 13 1.80 -33.23 6.69
CA ALA A 13 2.05 -32.35 5.56
C ALA A 13 1.71 -30.95 6.07
N ALA A 14 2.72 -30.08 6.10
CA ALA A 14 2.51 -28.66 6.17
C ALA A 14 1.58 -28.31 5.01
N THR A 15 0.27 -28.26 5.26
CA THR A 15 -0.63 -27.44 4.48
C THR A 15 -0.29 -26.00 4.83
N SER A 16 0.89 -25.56 4.38
CA SER A 16 1.01 -24.21 3.86
C SER A 16 -0.12 -24.09 2.86
N LEU A 17 -1.28 -23.60 3.31
CA LEU A 17 -2.36 -23.17 2.46
C LEU A 17 -1.69 -22.25 1.46
N ALA A 18 -1.42 -22.77 0.26
CA ALA A 18 -0.92 -22.00 -0.84
C ALA A 18 -1.95 -20.90 -0.99
N ARG A 19 -1.62 -19.71 -0.47
CA ARG A 19 -2.49 -18.55 -0.59
C ARG A 19 -2.81 -18.47 -2.08
N PRO A 20 -4.09 -18.38 -2.46
CA PRO A 20 -4.47 -18.21 -3.84
C PRO A 20 -3.51 -17.27 -4.57
N GLU A 21 -3.00 -17.67 -5.74
CA GLU A 21 -2.41 -16.70 -6.65
C GLU A 21 -3.50 -15.68 -6.95
N LEU A 22 -3.41 -14.53 -6.29
CA LEU A 22 -4.35 -13.43 -6.44
C LEU A 22 -3.97 -12.68 -7.71
N ASN A 23 -4.97 -12.33 -8.51
CA ASN A 23 -4.77 -11.36 -9.56
C ASN A 23 -4.70 -9.95 -8.96
N PHE A 24 -3.49 -9.49 -8.63
CA PHE A 24 -3.28 -8.20 -7.99
C PHE A 24 -3.76 -7.00 -8.81
N SER A 25 -3.78 -7.12 -10.14
CA SER A 25 -4.33 -6.07 -11.02
C SER A 25 -5.84 -5.92 -10.78
N GLU A 26 -6.57 -7.04 -10.70
CA GLU A 26 -8.02 -7.03 -10.43
C GLU A 26 -8.36 -6.60 -9.01
N VAL A 27 -7.49 -6.90 -8.03
CA VAL A 27 -7.62 -6.37 -6.66
C VAL A 27 -7.49 -4.85 -6.67
N LYS A 28 -6.45 -4.30 -7.32
CA LYS A 28 -6.22 -2.85 -7.39
C LYS A 28 -7.39 -2.13 -8.08
N GLU A 29 -7.89 -2.70 -9.17
CA GLU A 29 -9.06 -2.18 -9.88
C GLU A 29 -10.33 -2.21 -9.01
N SER A 30 -10.53 -3.28 -8.22
CA SER A 30 -11.67 -3.38 -7.30
C SER A 30 -11.60 -2.32 -6.19
N ILE A 31 -10.40 -2.09 -5.62
CA ILE A 31 -10.16 -1.03 -4.62
C ILE A 31 -10.48 0.34 -5.23
N LYS A 32 -10.00 0.61 -6.44
CA LYS A 32 -10.28 1.87 -7.14
C LYS A 32 -11.79 2.11 -7.32
N LYS A 33 -12.52 1.11 -7.80
CA LYS A 33 -13.99 1.19 -7.96
C LYS A 33 -14.71 1.43 -6.65
N ILE A 34 -14.28 0.79 -5.56
CA ILE A 34 -14.85 1.04 -4.22
C ILE A 34 -14.57 2.48 -3.78
N LYS A 35 -13.34 3.00 -3.98
CA LYS A 35 -12.99 4.39 -3.66
C LYS A 35 -13.86 5.38 -4.45
N GLU A 36 -14.06 5.13 -5.75
CA GLU A 36 -14.93 5.96 -6.61
C GLU A 36 -16.40 5.89 -6.18
N ALA A 37 -16.92 4.70 -5.89
CA ALA A 37 -18.29 4.51 -5.42
C ALA A 37 -18.52 5.20 -4.06
N ARG A 38 -17.55 5.12 -3.14
CA ARG A 38 -17.57 5.86 -1.87
C ARG A 38 -17.65 7.36 -2.11
N LYS A 39 -16.78 7.91 -2.98
CA LYS A 39 -16.79 9.35 -3.33
C LYS A 39 -18.15 9.79 -3.89
N LYS A 40 -18.73 9.01 -4.80
CA LYS A 40 -20.06 9.26 -5.38
C LYS A 40 -21.17 9.22 -4.33
N CYS A 41 -21.15 8.25 -3.43
CA CYS A 41 -22.17 8.14 -2.38
C CYS A 41 -22.00 9.20 -1.27
N GLN A 42 -20.77 9.68 -1.04
CA GLN A 42 -20.52 10.80 -0.13
C GLN A 42 -20.99 12.14 -0.66
N SER A 43 -21.11 12.33 -1.98
CA SER A 43 -21.62 13.58 -2.55
C SER A 43 -23.13 13.76 -2.41
N ASN A 44 -23.86 12.71 -2.02
CA ASN A 44 -25.29 12.79 -1.75
C ASN A 44 -25.53 12.96 -0.24
N PRO A 45 -26.11 14.09 0.23
CA PRO A 45 -26.34 14.32 1.65
C PRO A 45 -27.15 13.24 2.37
N ALA A 46 -28.05 12.54 1.66
CA ALA A 46 -28.86 11.46 2.24
C ALA A 46 -28.03 10.21 2.60
N THR A 47 -26.85 10.05 1.98
CA THR A 47 -25.95 8.91 2.18
C THR A 47 -24.59 9.31 2.73
N ALA A 48 -24.33 10.61 2.89
CA ALA A 48 -23.05 11.10 3.39
C ALA A 48 -22.81 10.65 4.85
N LEU A 49 -21.58 10.22 5.12
CA LEU A 49 -21.09 9.87 6.45
C LEU A 49 -19.80 10.65 6.69
N ASP A 50 -19.67 11.30 7.84
CA ASP A 50 -18.44 11.99 8.18
C ASP A 50 -17.25 11.02 8.28
N GLU A 51 -16.04 11.55 8.11
CA GLU A 51 -14.83 10.75 8.05
C GLU A 51 -14.58 9.95 9.34
N SER A 52 -14.95 10.49 10.50
CA SER A 52 -14.76 9.80 11.78
C SER A 52 -15.68 8.60 11.91
N THR A 53 -16.93 8.73 11.45
CA THR A 53 -17.91 7.64 11.35
C THR A 53 -17.45 6.54 10.39
N LEU A 54 -16.91 6.90 9.21
CA LEU A 54 -16.36 5.92 8.28
C LEU A 54 -15.18 5.14 8.88
N LYS A 55 -14.28 5.81 9.60
CA LYS A 55 -13.15 5.17 10.31
C LYS A 55 -13.67 4.22 11.39
N ASN A 56 -14.69 4.65 12.15
CA ASN A 56 -15.31 3.81 13.18
C ASN A 56 -15.95 2.54 12.56
N LEU A 57 -16.71 2.70 11.48
CA LEU A 57 -17.32 1.59 10.74
C LEU A 57 -16.28 0.60 10.21
N ALA A 58 -15.17 1.10 9.64
CA ALA A 58 -14.08 0.26 9.15
C ALA A 58 -13.51 -0.64 10.27
N ARG A 59 -13.42 -0.10 11.50
CA ARG A 59 -12.96 -0.80 12.71
C ARG A 59 -14.02 -1.70 13.36
N GLY A 60 -15.21 -1.82 12.78
CA GLY A 60 -16.31 -2.62 13.34
C GLY A 60 -17.09 -1.94 14.46
N GLY A 61 -17.00 -0.61 14.57
CA GLY A 61 -17.83 0.16 15.48
C GLY A 61 -19.32 0.15 15.12
N VAL A 62 -20.13 0.72 16.02
CA VAL A 62 -21.59 0.77 15.88
C VAL A 62 -21.98 1.59 14.64
N PRO A 63 -22.82 1.05 13.73
CA PRO A 63 -23.27 1.80 12.56
C PRO A 63 -24.21 2.95 12.92
N PRO A 64 -24.05 4.15 12.32
CA PRO A 64 -25.05 5.22 12.43
C PRO A 64 -26.34 4.82 11.70
N ALA A 65 -27.42 5.56 11.97
CA ALA A 65 -28.74 5.29 11.40
C ALA A 65 -28.75 5.24 9.85
N ASN A 66 -27.94 6.07 9.18
CA ASN A 66 -27.86 6.12 7.72
C ASN A 66 -26.77 5.21 7.12
N ALA A 67 -26.15 4.32 7.90
CA ALA A 67 -25.15 3.38 7.39
C ALA A 67 -25.71 2.42 6.34
N GLY A 68 -26.97 1.98 6.51
CA GLY A 68 -27.66 1.11 5.57
C GLY A 68 -27.85 1.77 4.20
N ALA A 69 -28.37 2.99 4.18
CA ALA A 69 -28.51 3.79 2.97
C ALA A 69 -27.17 4.05 2.27
N TYR A 70 -26.10 4.36 3.03
CA TYR A 70 -24.77 4.53 2.47
C TYR A 70 -24.23 3.23 1.85
N ALA A 71 -24.34 2.10 2.55
CA ALA A 71 -23.95 0.80 2.04
C ALA A 71 -24.73 0.45 0.76
N LEU A 72 -26.04 0.66 0.75
CA LEU A 72 -26.90 0.40 -0.41
C LEU A 72 -26.53 1.26 -1.62
N CYS A 73 -26.16 2.52 -1.41
CA CYS A 73 -25.67 3.37 -2.49
C CYS A 73 -24.39 2.81 -3.12
N ILE A 74 -23.44 2.36 -2.30
CA ILE A 74 -22.17 1.83 -2.81
C ILE A 74 -22.41 0.50 -3.52
N SER A 75 -23.17 -0.42 -2.93
CA SER A 75 -23.43 -1.74 -3.52
C SER A 75 -24.16 -1.63 -4.87
N LYS A 76 -25.12 -0.71 -5.00
CA LYS A 76 -25.76 -0.41 -6.29
C LYS A 76 -24.79 0.22 -7.29
N THR A 77 -23.93 1.15 -6.85
CA THR A 77 -22.93 1.77 -7.72
C THR A 77 -21.91 0.77 -8.26
N LEU A 78 -21.58 -0.26 -7.47
CA LEU A 78 -20.70 -1.36 -7.86
C LEU A 78 -21.42 -2.48 -8.63
N ASN A 79 -22.74 -2.37 -8.81
CA ASN A 79 -23.61 -3.43 -9.35
C ASN A 79 -23.56 -4.74 -8.57
N TRP A 80 -23.25 -4.70 -7.27
CA TRP A 80 -23.40 -5.88 -6.38
C TRP A 80 -24.85 -6.12 -6.00
N GLN A 81 -25.66 -5.06 -6.02
CA GLN A 81 -27.11 -5.13 -5.97
C GLN A 81 -27.70 -4.45 -7.20
N ASN A 82 -28.80 -4.99 -7.70
CA ASN A 82 -29.58 -4.42 -8.80
C ASN A 82 -30.34 -3.17 -8.35
N ALA A 83 -31.00 -2.50 -9.30
CA ALA A 83 -31.77 -1.28 -9.02
C ALA A 83 -32.90 -1.50 -8.01
N ASP A 84 -33.52 -2.68 -8.01
CA ASP A 84 -34.55 -3.11 -7.06
C ASP A 84 -34.00 -3.52 -5.68
N GLY A 85 -32.68 -3.59 -5.52
CA GLY A 85 -32.02 -4.00 -4.28
C GLY A 85 -31.74 -5.49 -4.15
N SER A 86 -32.15 -6.32 -5.13
CA SER A 86 -31.77 -7.75 -5.17
C SER A 86 -30.27 -7.92 -5.39
N VAL A 87 -29.69 -9.02 -4.90
CA VAL A 87 -28.27 -9.32 -5.08
C VAL A 87 -27.98 -9.67 -6.54
N ASN A 88 -26.92 -9.11 -7.11
CA ASN A 88 -26.42 -9.47 -8.43
C ASN A 88 -25.29 -10.51 -8.30
N THR A 89 -25.68 -11.77 -8.08
CA THR A 89 -24.74 -12.88 -7.86
C THR A 89 -23.79 -13.08 -9.04
N ALA A 90 -24.25 -12.83 -10.27
CA ALA A 90 -23.41 -12.97 -11.47
C ALA A 90 -22.22 -11.99 -11.47
N VAL A 91 -22.45 -10.73 -11.10
CA VAL A 91 -21.37 -9.73 -10.99
C VAL A 91 -20.40 -10.08 -9.86
N ILE A 92 -20.93 -10.48 -8.69
CA ILE A 92 -20.10 -10.89 -7.54
C ILE A 92 -19.23 -12.10 -7.90
N GLN A 93 -19.82 -13.11 -8.55
CA GLN A 93 -19.12 -14.31 -9.00
C GLN A 93 -18.04 -13.99 -10.03
N SER A 94 -18.37 -13.23 -11.07
CA SER A 94 -17.41 -12.83 -12.10
C SER A 94 -16.22 -12.05 -11.51
N ARG A 95 -16.48 -11.14 -10.56
CA ARG A 95 -15.42 -10.39 -9.87
C ARG A 95 -14.58 -11.28 -8.96
N GLY A 96 -15.22 -12.18 -8.22
CA GLY A 96 -14.52 -13.18 -7.41
C GLY A 96 -13.59 -14.05 -8.26
N GLN A 97 -14.06 -14.53 -9.41
CA GLN A 97 -13.25 -15.34 -10.34
C GLN A 97 -12.08 -14.56 -10.91
N ALA A 98 -12.28 -13.28 -11.24
CA ALA A 98 -11.20 -12.42 -11.73
C ALA A 98 -10.08 -12.23 -10.69
N ILE A 99 -10.42 -12.14 -9.39
CA ILE A 99 -9.47 -11.93 -8.30
C ILE A 99 -8.82 -13.24 -7.83
N PHE A 100 -9.63 -14.27 -7.59
CA PHE A 100 -9.23 -15.51 -6.91
C PHE A 100 -9.04 -16.69 -7.88
N GLY A 101 -9.41 -16.55 -9.15
CA GLY A 101 -9.51 -17.66 -10.10
C GLY A 101 -10.72 -18.56 -9.84
N ASN A 102 -10.81 -19.68 -10.57
CA ASN A 102 -11.90 -20.66 -10.47
C ASN A 102 -11.68 -21.67 -9.33
N LYS A 103 -11.40 -21.15 -8.14
CA LYS A 103 -11.11 -21.96 -6.96
C LYS A 103 -12.40 -22.55 -6.37
N PRO A 104 -12.39 -23.80 -5.88
CA PRO A 104 -13.58 -24.41 -5.29
C PRO A 104 -14.07 -23.63 -4.06
N GLU A 105 -13.18 -22.98 -3.31
CA GLU A 105 -13.53 -22.16 -2.15
C GLU A 105 -14.31 -20.89 -2.53
N LEU A 106 -14.18 -20.41 -3.78
CA LEU A 106 -14.88 -19.22 -4.22
C LEU A 106 -16.39 -19.42 -4.24
N GLN A 107 -16.87 -20.61 -4.62
CA GLN A 107 -18.30 -20.88 -4.64
C GLN A 107 -18.88 -20.84 -3.21
N ALA A 108 -18.17 -21.41 -2.23
CA ALA A 108 -18.58 -21.33 -0.83
C ALA A 108 -18.65 -19.88 -0.31
N ILE A 109 -17.72 -19.02 -0.73
CA ILE A 109 -17.76 -17.59 -0.42
C ILE A 109 -18.97 -16.92 -1.07
N ILE A 110 -19.24 -17.20 -2.35
CA ILE A 110 -20.40 -16.64 -3.06
C ILE A 110 -21.70 -17.07 -2.38
N ASP A 111 -21.84 -18.35 -2.04
CA ASP A 111 -23.03 -18.90 -1.39
C ASP A 111 -23.28 -18.28 -0.02
N GLU A 112 -22.22 -17.96 0.74
CA GLU A 112 -22.33 -17.24 2.02
C GLU A 112 -22.68 -15.75 1.82
N CYS A 113 -22.07 -15.11 0.83
CA CYS A 113 -22.05 -13.66 0.73
C CYS A 113 -23.15 -13.07 -0.15
N ALA A 114 -23.55 -13.76 -1.22
CA ALA A 114 -24.53 -13.29 -2.19
C ALA A 114 -25.97 -13.64 -1.79
N VAL A 115 -26.30 -13.43 -0.51
CA VAL A 115 -27.60 -13.80 0.07
C VAL A 115 -28.42 -12.55 0.40
N ALA A 116 -29.66 -12.51 -0.11
CA ALA A 116 -30.61 -11.47 0.23
C ALA A 116 -30.95 -11.51 1.73
N GLN A 117 -30.96 -10.33 2.35
CA GLN A 117 -31.34 -10.15 3.76
C GLN A 117 -32.77 -9.60 3.84
N GLU A 118 -33.21 -9.22 5.04
CA GLU A 118 -34.58 -8.75 5.30
C GLU A 118 -35.00 -7.53 4.45
N ASN A 119 -34.03 -6.73 4.00
CA ASN A 119 -34.26 -5.61 3.10
C ASN A 119 -32.97 -5.27 2.29
N PRO A 120 -33.06 -4.38 1.29
CA PRO A 120 -31.91 -4.00 0.46
C PRO A 120 -30.73 -3.39 1.25
N GLU A 121 -30.99 -2.60 2.29
CA GLU A 121 -29.93 -1.96 3.09
C GLU A 121 -29.18 -2.99 3.95
N ALA A 122 -29.91 -3.90 4.59
CA ALA A 122 -29.34 -5.02 5.33
C ALA A 122 -28.53 -5.94 4.41
N THR A 123 -29.02 -6.15 3.18
CA THR A 123 -28.29 -6.90 2.14
C THR A 123 -26.98 -6.23 1.79
N ALA A 124 -26.98 -4.91 1.63
CA ALA A 124 -25.77 -4.15 1.37
C ALA A 124 -24.75 -4.27 2.51
N ILE A 125 -25.22 -4.13 3.77
CA ILE A 125 -24.37 -4.29 4.96
C ILE A 125 -23.77 -5.69 5.00
N HIS A 126 -24.57 -6.73 4.75
CA HIS A 126 -24.09 -8.12 4.70
C HIS A 126 -23.00 -8.30 3.63
N LEU A 127 -23.24 -7.82 2.41
CA LEU A 127 -22.27 -7.85 1.32
C LEU A 127 -20.94 -7.18 1.71
N PHE A 128 -20.96 -6.02 2.37
CA PHE A 128 -19.72 -5.36 2.83
C PHE A 128 -19.03 -6.08 3.97
N LYS A 129 -19.77 -6.68 4.91
CA LYS A 129 -19.18 -7.54 5.96
C LYS A 129 -18.47 -8.73 5.33
N CYS A 130 -19.10 -9.36 4.35
CA CYS A 130 -18.56 -10.47 3.59
C CYS A 130 -17.34 -10.07 2.76
N TYR A 131 -17.42 -8.94 2.05
CA TYR A 131 -16.28 -8.36 1.35
C TYR A 131 -15.12 -8.13 2.33
N ARG A 132 -15.34 -7.51 3.49
CA ARG A 132 -14.26 -7.32 4.48
C ARG A 132 -13.67 -8.64 5.00
N LYS A 133 -14.51 -9.66 5.20
CA LYS A 133 -14.11 -10.99 5.67
C LYS A 133 -13.23 -11.74 4.66
N TYR A 134 -13.54 -11.64 3.37
CA TYR A 134 -12.92 -12.47 2.33
C TYR A 134 -12.04 -11.70 1.34
N SER A 135 -12.16 -10.38 1.27
CA SER A 135 -11.25 -9.55 0.48
C SER A 135 -9.82 -9.79 0.98
N PRO A 136 -8.82 -9.85 0.09
CA PRO A 136 -7.43 -9.84 0.51
C PRO A 136 -7.23 -8.58 1.36
N HIS A 137 -7.07 -8.75 2.68
CA HIS A 137 -7.13 -7.66 3.65
C HIS A 137 -6.32 -6.44 3.19
N HIS A 138 -7.00 -5.30 3.05
CA HIS A 138 -6.40 -4.03 2.66
C HIS A 138 -5.23 -3.68 3.60
N ASP A 139 -5.37 -3.99 4.89
CA ASP A 139 -4.40 -3.64 5.92
C ASP A 139 -3.10 -4.46 5.77
N GLU A 140 -3.16 -5.80 5.66
CA GLU A 140 -1.96 -6.60 5.39
C GLU A 140 -1.39 -6.39 3.98
N HIS A 141 -2.21 -6.00 3.00
CA HIS A 141 -1.84 -5.98 1.59
C HIS A 141 -1.36 -4.62 1.08
N GLU A 142 -1.96 -3.49 1.46
CA GLU A 142 -1.34 -2.18 1.25
C GLU A 142 -0.01 -2.15 1.99
N HIS A 143 0.05 -2.67 3.24
CA HIS A 143 1.34 -2.88 3.88
C HIS A 143 2.26 -3.74 3.01
N ARG A 144 1.84 -4.90 2.48
CA ARG A 144 2.73 -5.76 1.68
C ARG A 144 3.20 -5.12 0.36
N LEU A 145 2.34 -4.41 -0.37
CA LEU A 145 2.71 -3.71 -1.60
C LEU A 145 3.60 -2.51 -1.30
N HIS A 146 3.25 -1.72 -0.28
CA HIS A 146 4.08 -0.64 0.24
C HIS A 146 5.44 -1.18 0.69
N TYR A 147 5.49 -2.28 1.46
CA TYR A 147 6.71 -2.94 1.90
C TYR A 147 7.51 -3.51 0.73
N ALA A 148 6.88 -4.06 -0.30
CA ALA A 148 7.60 -4.54 -1.49
C ALA A 148 8.24 -3.36 -2.25
N GLU A 149 7.53 -2.24 -2.36
CA GLU A 149 8.04 -1.05 -3.04
C GLU A 149 9.12 -0.33 -2.22
N VAL A 150 8.93 -0.25 -0.90
CA VAL A 150 9.95 0.19 0.07
C VAL A 150 11.16 -0.75 0.02
N ALA A 151 10.98 -2.07 -0.05
CA ALA A 151 12.08 -3.02 -0.14
C ALA A 151 12.89 -2.84 -1.43
N LYS A 152 12.24 -2.57 -2.58
CA LYS A 152 12.94 -2.21 -3.82
C LYS A 152 13.74 -0.91 -3.65
N SER A 153 13.15 0.10 -3.03
CA SER A 153 13.84 1.37 -2.74
C SER A 153 15.03 1.17 -1.81
N VAL A 154 14.88 0.42 -0.73
CA VAL A 154 15.96 0.06 0.21
C VAL A 154 17.07 -0.70 -0.52
N LYS A 155 16.71 -1.66 -1.39
CA LYS A 155 17.68 -2.37 -2.22
C LYS A 155 18.42 -1.42 -3.15
N LYS A 156 17.72 -0.52 -3.87
CA LYS A 156 18.36 0.46 -4.76
C LYS A 156 19.32 1.38 -3.99
N ILE A 157 18.94 1.82 -2.78
CA ILE A 157 19.82 2.63 -1.90
C ILE A 157 21.04 1.83 -1.48
N LYS A 158 20.88 0.57 -1.09
CA LYS A 158 22.00 -0.32 -0.71
C LYS A 158 22.94 -0.54 -1.89
N ASP A 159 22.42 -0.91 -3.05
CA ASP A 159 23.21 -1.13 -4.27
C ASP A 159 23.95 0.16 -4.67
N SER A 160 23.30 1.33 -4.55
CA SER A 160 23.91 2.64 -4.82
C SER A 160 25.02 2.97 -3.83
N HIS A 161 24.81 2.70 -2.54
CA HIS A 161 25.81 2.86 -1.50
C HIS A 161 27.04 1.99 -1.80
N GLU A 162 26.86 0.69 -2.03
CA GLU A 162 27.95 -0.26 -2.33
C GLU A 162 28.73 0.18 -3.58
N LYS A 163 28.02 0.59 -4.65
CA LYS A 163 28.65 1.13 -5.86
C LYS A 163 29.51 2.36 -5.57
N CYS A 164 29.03 3.30 -4.75
CA CYS A 164 29.77 4.51 -4.40
C CYS A 164 30.90 4.24 -3.39
N GLN A 165 30.79 3.21 -2.55
CA GLN A 165 31.89 2.78 -1.66
C GLN A 165 33.04 2.11 -2.43
N ALA A 166 32.77 1.52 -3.60
CA ALA A 166 33.81 0.89 -4.42
C ALA A 166 34.78 1.90 -5.08
N ASN A 167 34.42 3.19 -5.14
CA ASN A 167 35.28 4.25 -5.66
C ASN A 167 35.98 4.98 -4.50
N SER A 168 37.32 4.98 -4.49
CA SER A 168 38.12 5.61 -3.43
C SER A 168 37.87 7.11 -3.25
N ALA A 169 37.44 7.83 -4.30
CA ALA A 169 37.10 9.25 -4.20
C ALA A 169 35.80 9.50 -3.40
N THR A 170 34.92 8.50 -3.32
CA THR A 170 33.60 8.58 -2.66
C THR A 170 33.45 7.60 -1.50
N ALA A 171 34.42 6.73 -1.26
CA ALA A 171 34.42 5.77 -0.17
C ALA A 171 34.45 6.49 1.18
N LEU A 172 33.48 6.18 2.04
CA LEU A 172 33.44 6.73 3.40
C LEU A 172 34.09 5.74 4.35
N GLU A 173 34.69 6.24 5.43
CA GLU A 173 35.13 5.36 6.51
C GLU A 173 33.95 4.62 7.14
N ASP A 174 34.22 3.42 7.66
CA ASP A 174 33.22 2.59 8.32
C ASP A 174 32.51 3.36 9.44
N GLY A 175 31.18 3.40 9.35
CA GLY A 175 30.34 4.10 10.34
C GLY A 175 30.22 5.62 10.12
N ALA A 176 31.02 6.25 9.26
CA ALA A 176 30.92 7.69 8.98
C ALA A 176 29.52 8.07 8.45
N LEU A 177 28.93 7.25 7.56
CA LEU A 177 27.56 7.46 7.10
C LEU A 177 26.56 7.43 8.26
N LYS A 178 26.71 6.48 9.20
CA LYS A 178 25.83 6.35 10.38
C LYS A 178 25.99 7.56 11.31
N GLN A 179 27.22 8.08 11.47
CA GLN A 179 27.49 9.29 12.25
C GLN A 179 26.79 10.51 11.64
N VAL A 180 26.92 10.72 10.32
CA VAL A 180 26.20 11.80 9.62
C VAL A 180 24.68 11.62 9.71
N LEU A 181 24.20 10.38 9.56
CA LEU A 181 22.79 10.01 9.73
C LEU A 181 22.26 10.24 11.16
N LYS A 182 23.12 10.48 12.14
CA LYS A 182 22.76 10.86 13.51
C LYS A 182 22.98 12.34 13.82
N GLY A 183 23.38 13.13 12.82
CA GLY A 183 23.68 14.57 12.98
C GLY A 183 25.11 14.87 13.41
N GLY A 184 26.02 13.90 13.35
CA GLY A 184 27.45 14.14 13.54
C GLY A 184 28.09 14.87 12.35
N GLU A 185 29.35 15.24 12.53
CA GLU A 185 30.17 15.89 11.51
C GLU A 185 30.33 14.99 10.27
N ALA A 186 30.28 15.61 9.09
CA ALA A 186 30.44 14.90 7.84
C ALA A 186 31.92 14.85 7.44
N PRO A 187 32.44 13.69 7.00
CA PRO A 187 33.80 13.62 6.48
C PRO A 187 33.93 14.50 5.24
N ALA A 188 35.16 14.91 4.93
CA ALA A 188 35.44 15.85 3.84
C ALA A 188 34.88 15.38 2.47
N ASN A 189 34.88 14.07 2.21
CA ASN A 189 34.38 13.48 0.97
C ASN A 189 32.89 13.12 1.00
N PHE A 190 32.13 13.52 2.04
CA PHE A 190 30.69 13.25 2.12
C PHE A 190 29.90 13.92 1.00
N GLY A 191 30.35 15.08 0.50
CA GLY A 191 29.76 15.77 -0.65
C GLY A 191 29.80 14.91 -1.91
N ALA A 192 30.99 14.47 -2.30
CA ALA A 192 31.23 13.57 -3.43
C ALA A 192 30.47 12.23 -3.27
N TYR A 193 30.49 11.62 -2.08
CA TYR A 193 29.68 10.42 -1.79
C TYR A 193 28.18 10.67 -2.00
N SER A 194 27.65 11.77 -1.46
CA SER A 194 26.23 12.10 -1.55
C SER A 194 25.81 12.32 -3.00
N LEU A 195 26.64 13.01 -3.81
CA LEU A 195 26.37 13.21 -5.23
C LEU A 195 26.37 11.89 -6.01
N CYS A 196 27.34 11.00 -5.73
CA CYS A 196 27.38 9.68 -6.35
C CYS A 196 26.09 8.89 -6.07
N VAL A 197 25.65 8.83 -4.81
CA VAL A 197 24.41 8.13 -4.42
C VAL A 197 23.18 8.79 -5.04
N SER A 198 23.11 10.13 -5.01
CA SER A 198 22.01 10.90 -5.58
C SER A 198 21.82 10.62 -7.08
N LYS A 199 22.91 10.58 -7.85
CA LYS A 199 22.88 10.19 -9.27
C LYS A 199 22.47 8.74 -9.47
N ALA A 200 23.02 7.81 -8.70
CA ALA A 200 22.67 6.39 -8.79
C ALA A 200 21.19 6.11 -8.45
N LEU A 201 20.59 6.97 -7.61
CA LEU A 201 19.17 6.95 -7.29
C LEU A 201 18.31 7.71 -8.31
N GLU A 202 18.91 8.43 -9.26
CA GLU A 202 18.27 9.34 -10.22
C GLU A 202 17.62 10.57 -9.57
N TRP A 203 18.04 10.96 -8.36
CA TRP A 203 17.58 12.19 -7.71
C TRP A 203 18.23 13.44 -8.32
N GLN A 204 19.44 13.29 -8.85
CA GLN A 204 20.11 14.28 -9.67
C GLN A 204 20.49 13.67 -11.02
N ASN A 205 20.46 14.50 -12.06
CA ASN A 205 20.91 14.18 -13.40
C ASN A 205 22.44 14.10 -13.48
N GLU A 206 22.98 13.70 -14.63
CA GLU A 206 24.44 13.59 -14.82
C GLU A 206 25.18 14.93 -14.76
N ASP A 207 24.51 16.05 -15.08
CA ASP A 207 25.06 17.39 -14.90
C ASP A 207 24.99 17.88 -13.43
N GLY A 208 24.40 17.10 -12.54
CA GLY A 208 24.23 17.43 -11.13
C GLY A 208 23.00 18.30 -10.83
N SER A 209 22.18 18.65 -11.83
CA SER A 209 20.88 19.27 -11.62
C SER A 209 19.90 18.29 -10.98
N ILE A 210 18.88 18.80 -10.27
CA ILE A 210 17.87 17.96 -9.62
C ILE A 210 16.94 17.36 -10.68
N ASN A 211 16.72 16.04 -10.63
CA ASN A 211 15.73 15.37 -11.47
C ASN A 211 14.34 15.46 -10.83
N ARG A 212 13.75 16.67 -10.90
CA ARG A 212 12.46 16.94 -10.25
C ARG A 212 11.34 16.05 -10.75
N ALA A 213 11.29 15.77 -12.06
CA ALA A 213 10.25 14.92 -12.65
C ALA A 213 10.26 13.51 -12.05
N TYR A 214 11.44 12.90 -11.89
CA TYR A 214 11.58 11.61 -11.25
C TYR A 214 11.16 11.62 -9.78
N LEU A 215 11.56 12.67 -9.03
CA LEU A 215 11.15 12.81 -7.63
C LEU A 215 9.63 12.97 -7.52
N GLU A 216 8.98 13.77 -8.36
CA GLU A 216 7.51 13.92 -8.39
C GLU A 216 6.80 12.60 -8.66
N GLU A 217 7.21 11.87 -9.71
CA GLU A 217 6.66 10.55 -10.05
C GLU A 217 6.82 9.57 -8.88
N ARG A 218 8.03 9.52 -8.29
CA ARG A 218 8.33 8.59 -7.21
C ARG A 218 7.56 8.93 -5.93
N GLY A 219 7.41 10.21 -5.64
CA GLY A 219 6.65 10.69 -4.50
C GLY A 219 5.18 10.37 -4.54
N GLN A 220 4.55 10.56 -5.69
CA GLN A 220 3.14 10.20 -5.90
C GLN A 220 2.90 8.70 -5.70
N ALA A 221 3.85 7.86 -6.11
CA ALA A 221 3.77 6.41 -5.88
C ALA A 221 3.82 6.03 -4.38
N LEU A 222 4.49 6.84 -3.55
CA LEU A 222 4.69 6.59 -2.12
C LEU A 222 3.67 7.29 -1.21
N SER A 223 3.03 8.37 -1.66
CA SER A 223 2.13 9.20 -0.85
C SER A 223 0.70 8.66 -0.72
N GLU A 224 0.37 7.55 -1.38
CA GLU A 224 -0.98 6.95 -1.41
C GLU A 224 -2.11 7.94 -1.78
N GLY A 225 -1.78 9.03 -2.48
CA GLY A 225 -2.70 10.11 -2.85
C GLY A 225 -2.81 11.27 -1.85
N ASN A 226 -1.97 11.32 -0.81
CA ASN A 226 -1.77 12.54 -0.01
C ASN A 226 -0.77 13.47 -0.72
N ASP A 227 -1.19 13.99 -1.88
CA ASP A 227 -0.35 14.76 -2.80
C ASP A 227 0.13 16.09 -2.20
N THR A 228 -0.63 16.67 -1.27
CA THR A 228 -0.30 17.95 -0.63
C THR A 228 0.92 17.84 0.27
N THR A 229 1.09 16.71 0.98
CA THR A 229 2.22 16.52 1.89
C THR A 229 3.51 16.28 1.12
N TYR A 230 3.48 15.40 0.11
CA TYR A 230 4.69 15.11 -0.68
C TYR A 230 5.17 16.33 -1.48
N LYS A 231 4.23 17.07 -2.09
CA LYS A 231 4.58 18.26 -2.86
C LYS A 231 5.28 19.31 -2.01
N ALA A 232 4.80 19.53 -0.78
CA ALA A 232 5.45 20.46 0.16
C ALA A 232 6.88 20.01 0.50
N ILE A 233 7.10 18.71 0.74
CA ILE A 233 8.44 18.15 0.98
C ILE A 233 9.34 18.36 -0.23
N LEU A 234 8.83 18.10 -1.43
CA LEU A 234 9.60 18.29 -2.65
C LEU A 234 9.95 19.76 -2.86
N ASP A 235 9.01 20.68 -2.66
CA ASP A 235 9.26 22.11 -2.78
C ASP A 235 10.29 22.61 -1.74
N GLU A 236 10.30 22.04 -0.53
CA GLU A 236 11.30 22.36 0.51
C GLU A 236 12.69 21.73 0.21
N CYS A 237 12.75 20.48 -0.22
CA CYS A 237 13.99 19.72 -0.33
C CYS A 237 14.66 19.78 -1.69
N ALA A 238 13.91 19.95 -2.78
CA ALA A 238 14.43 19.96 -4.14
C ALA A 238 14.93 21.36 -4.55
N VAL A 239 15.82 21.92 -3.73
CA VAL A 239 16.41 23.25 -3.93
C VAL A 239 17.89 23.13 -4.29
N ALA A 240 18.24 23.62 -5.48
CA ALA A 240 19.63 23.66 -5.94
C ALA A 240 20.49 24.49 -4.98
N GLN A 241 21.68 23.98 -4.68
CA GLN A 241 22.66 24.63 -3.81
C GLN A 241 23.83 25.18 -4.64
N ALA A 242 24.86 25.68 -3.96
CA ALA A 242 26.03 26.29 -4.59
C ALA A 242 26.73 25.40 -5.63
N ASN A 243 26.63 24.08 -5.50
CA ASN A 243 27.15 23.11 -6.46
C ASN A 243 26.39 21.76 -6.37
N PRO A 244 26.64 20.80 -7.28
CA PRO A 244 25.98 19.49 -7.26
C PRO A 244 26.17 18.69 -5.97
N GLU A 245 27.36 18.72 -5.36
CA GLU A 245 27.63 18.00 -4.10
C GLU A 245 26.84 18.59 -2.94
N ALA A 246 26.85 19.92 -2.80
CA ALA A 246 26.04 20.62 -1.80
C ALA A 246 24.54 20.35 -2.01
N THR A 247 24.10 20.25 -3.26
CA THR A 247 22.71 19.92 -3.61
C THR A 247 22.36 18.50 -3.14
N ALA A 248 23.25 17.53 -3.39
CA ALA A 248 23.07 16.15 -2.95
C ALA A 248 23.00 16.04 -1.41
N VAL A 249 23.90 16.73 -0.71
CA VAL A 249 23.92 16.77 0.76
C VAL A 249 22.65 17.39 1.31
N HIS A 250 22.17 18.49 0.70
CA HIS A 250 20.92 19.14 1.09
C HIS A 250 19.72 18.21 0.89
N LEU A 251 19.56 17.62 -0.30
CA LEU A 251 18.51 16.64 -0.60
C LEU A 251 18.49 15.52 0.44
N PHE A 252 19.65 14.89 0.70
CA PHE A 252 19.76 13.76 1.62
C PHE A 252 19.37 14.14 3.06
N LYS A 253 19.87 15.28 3.56
CA LYS A 253 19.53 15.77 4.92
C LYS A 253 18.05 16.16 5.03
N CYS A 254 17.52 16.83 4.01
CA CYS A 254 16.14 17.30 3.99
C CYS A 254 15.15 16.13 3.97
N TYR A 255 15.29 15.17 3.05
CA TYR A 255 14.42 13.99 3.03
C TYR A 255 14.52 13.15 4.31
N ARG A 256 15.70 13.08 4.94
CA ARG A 256 15.87 12.38 6.22
C ARG A 256 15.01 12.98 7.34
N LYS A 257 14.90 14.31 7.41
CA LYS A 257 14.06 15.02 8.39
C LYS A 257 12.63 14.48 8.37
N TYR A 258 12.07 14.27 7.18
CA TYR A 258 10.73 13.72 7.02
C TYR A 258 10.65 12.22 7.28
N ALA A 259 11.66 11.45 6.86
CA ALA A 259 11.70 10.01 7.14
C ALA A 259 11.73 9.70 8.64
N SER A 260 12.43 10.50 9.46
CA SER A 260 12.49 10.30 10.92
C SER A 260 11.17 10.55 11.65
N HIS A 261 10.24 11.32 11.07
CA HIS A 261 8.94 11.59 11.68
C HIS A 261 7.91 10.46 11.48
N HIS A 262 8.20 9.48 10.61
CA HIS A 262 7.31 8.37 10.31
C HIS A 262 7.71 7.02 10.96
N ILE A 263 8.84 6.98 11.67
CA ILE A 263 9.37 5.76 12.33
C ILE A 263 9.30 5.89 13.87
N GLY A 264 8.61 6.91 14.39
CA GLY A 264 8.41 7.16 15.82
C GLY A 264 7.10 6.59 16.36
#